data_AF-A0A2E9W295-F1
#
_entry.id   AF-A0A2E9W295-F1
#
_cell.length_a   1.000
_cell.length_b   1.000
_cell.length_c   1.000
_cell.angle_alpha   90.00
_cell.angle_beta   90.00
_cell.angle_gamma   90.00
#
_symmetry.space_group_name_H-M   'P 1'
#
loop_
_entity.id
_entity.type
_entity.pdbx_description
1 polymer ?
#
loop_
_entity_poly.entity_id
_entity_poly.type
_entity_poly.pdbx_seq_one_letter_code
_entity_poly.pdbx_strand_id
1 'polypeptide(L)' 'MGSTAEQPVTREDLEEELRRTIGGAGEKVEDRKVGIVAGVAIAGGIALLAAYLIGRRIGRVRSTVVEIRRI' A
#
# COMPACT_ATOMS: atom_id res chain seq x y z
N MET A 1 3.97 -52.43 -7.94
CA MET A 1 3.18 -51.40 -7.23
C MET A 1 2.49 -50.54 -8.27
N GLY A 2 1.17 -50.45 -8.20
CA GLY A 2 0.29 -50.04 -9.30
C GLY A 2 0.36 -48.57 -9.70
N SER A 3 0.15 -48.33 -10.99
CA SER A 3 -0.07 -47.04 -11.61
C SER A 3 -1.36 -46.40 -11.10
N THR A 4 -1.28 -45.18 -10.56
CA THR A 4 -2.45 -44.32 -10.34
C THR A 4 -2.94 -43.81 -11.70
N ALA A 5 -3.57 -44.68 -12.48
CA ALA A 5 -4.26 -44.33 -13.71
C ALA A 5 -5.75 -44.07 -13.40
N GLU A 6 -6.17 -42.84 -13.72
CA GLU A 6 -7.51 -42.50 -14.25
C GLU A 6 -8.74 -42.80 -13.38
N GLN A 7 -8.97 -41.97 -12.35
CA GLN A 7 -10.34 -41.53 -12.08
C GLN A 7 -10.59 -40.27 -12.92
N PRO A 8 -11.71 -40.19 -13.69
CA PRO A 8 -12.03 -38.99 -14.43
C PRO A 8 -12.17 -37.83 -13.46
N VAL A 9 -11.43 -36.75 -13.71
CA VAL A 9 -11.56 -35.52 -12.92
C VAL A 9 -12.99 -35.02 -13.09
N THR A 10 -13.74 -35.05 -11.99
CA THR A 10 -15.15 -34.66 -11.96
C THR A 10 -15.27 -33.14 -11.93
N ARG A 11 -16.42 -32.60 -12.36
CA ARG A 11 -16.62 -31.14 -12.40
C ARG A 11 -16.59 -30.54 -10.99
N GLU A 12 -17.01 -31.33 -10.02
CA GLU A 12 -17.00 -31.03 -8.59
C GLU A 12 -15.58 -30.86 -8.07
N ASP A 13 -14.65 -31.75 -8.44
CA ASP A 13 -13.23 -31.67 -8.04
C ASP A 13 -12.56 -30.40 -8.59
N LEU A 14 -12.88 -30.02 -9.84
CA LEU A 14 -12.38 -28.77 -10.42
C LEU A 14 -12.96 -27.54 -9.72
N GLU A 15 -14.24 -27.57 -9.36
CA GLU A 15 -14.88 -26.46 -8.66
C GLU A 15 -14.30 -26.29 -7.24
N GLU A 16 -14.01 -27.39 -6.55
CA GLU A 16 -13.41 -27.38 -5.22
C GLU A 16 -11.97 -26.84 -5.26
N GLU A 17 -11.13 -27.32 -6.18
CA GLU A 17 -9.75 -26.87 -6.34
C GLU A 17 -9.67 -25.40 -6.80
N LEU A 18 -10.59 -24.98 -7.68
CA LEU A 18 -10.70 -23.62 -8.16
C LEU A 18 -11.19 -22.68 -7.05
N ARG A 19 -12.19 -23.09 -6.27
CA ARG A 19 -12.72 -22.32 -5.13
C ARG A 19 -11.67 -22.19 -4.03
N ARG A 20 -10.89 -23.25 -3.77
CA ARG A 20 -9.77 -23.23 -2.81
C ARG A 20 -8.65 -22.29 -3.25
N THR A 21 -8.29 -22.34 -4.54
CA THR A 21 -7.19 -21.53 -5.09
C THR A 21 -7.58 -20.06 -5.26
N ILE A 22 -8.76 -19.78 -5.81
CA ILE A 22 -9.25 -18.42 -6.07
C ILE A 22 -9.82 -17.78 -4.81
N GLY A 23 -10.60 -18.51 -4.01
CA GLY A 23 -11.20 -18.01 -2.78
C GLY A 23 -10.14 -17.56 -1.76
N GLY A 24 -9.06 -18.33 -1.62
CA GLY A 24 -7.93 -17.96 -0.76
C GLY A 24 -6.99 -16.90 -1.37
N ALA A 25 -6.96 -16.74 -2.70
CA ALA A 25 -6.12 -15.74 -3.36
C ALA A 25 -6.77 -14.35 -3.32
N GLY A 26 -8.10 -14.25 -3.48
CA GLY A 26 -8.82 -12.98 -3.44
C GLY A 26 -8.67 -12.27 -2.08
N GLU A 27 -8.90 -13.00 -0.99
CA GLU A 27 -8.79 -12.48 0.37
C GLU A 27 -7.37 -11.97 0.69
N LYS A 28 -6.35 -12.75 0.32
CA LYS A 28 -4.94 -12.36 0.50
C LYS A 28 -4.53 -11.16 -0.35
N VAL A 29 -5.13 -10.99 -1.52
CA VAL A 29 -4.86 -9.86 -2.42
C VAL A 29 -5.54 -8.60 -1.88
N GLU A 30 -6.75 -8.69 -1.37
CA GLU A 30 -7.46 -7.56 -0.76
C GLU A 30 -6.72 -7.06 0.50
N ASP A 31 -6.33 -7.96 1.39
CA ASP A 31 -5.56 -7.61 2.60
C ASP A 31 -4.21 -6.95 2.26
N ARG A 32 -3.51 -7.47 1.24
CA ARG A 32 -2.25 -6.87 0.76
C ARG A 32 -2.47 -5.49 0.15
N LYS A 33 -3.55 -5.30 -0.62
CA LYS A 33 -3.88 -3.98 -1.20
C LYS A 33 -4.11 -2.96 -0.10
N VAL A 34 -4.88 -3.30 0.94
CA VAL A 34 -5.14 -2.43 2.09
C VAL A 34 -3.83 -2.08 2.81
N GLY A 35 -2.98 -3.07 3.07
CA GLY A 35 -1.68 -2.85 3.72
C GLY A 35 -0.74 -1.94 2.92
N ILE A 36 -0.68 -2.11 1.60
CA ILE A 36 0.15 -1.27 0.72
C ILE A 36 -0.38 0.17 0.69
N VAL A 37 -1.70 0.35 0.52
CA VAL A 37 -2.32 1.68 0.48
C VAL A 37 -2.10 2.41 1.81
N ALA A 38 -2.30 1.74 2.94
CA ALA A 38 -2.05 2.30 4.26
C ALA A 38 -0.57 2.70 4.43
N GLY A 39 0.37 1.84 4.01
CA GLY A 39 1.79 2.13 4.05
C GLY A 39 2.19 3.37 3.24
N VAL A 40 1.67 3.49 2.01
CA VAL A 40 1.92 4.65 1.14
C VAL A 40 1.33 5.93 1.75
N ALA A 41 0.13 5.88 2.31
CA ALA A 41 -0.51 7.03 2.94
C ALA A 41 0.31 7.54 4.15
N ILE A 42 0.77 6.64 5.01
CA ILE A 42 1.60 6.99 6.18
C ILE A 42 2.94 7.58 5.73
N ALA A 43 3.63 6.90 4.82
CA ALA A 43 4.92 7.37 4.31
C ALA A 43 4.80 8.74 3.63
N GLY A 44 3.77 8.94 2.81
CA GLY A 44 3.47 10.21 2.17
C GLY A 44 3.18 11.33 3.18
N GLY A 45 2.39 11.04 4.23
CA GLY A 45 2.11 11.99 5.30
C GLY A 45 3.38 12.44 6.04
N ILE A 46 4.26 11.50 6.37
CA ILE A 46 5.55 11.80 7.02
C ILE A 46 6.43 12.65 6.09
N ALA A 47 6.51 12.32 4.81
CA ALA A 47 7.29 13.08 3.84
C ALA A 47 6.80 14.53 3.70
N LEU A 48 5.48 14.73 3.61
CA LEU A 48 4.88 16.07 3.55
C LEU A 48 5.15 16.86 4.83
N LEU A 49 5.00 16.25 5.99
CA LEU A 49 5.31 16.88 7.27
C LEU A 49 6.78 17.30 7.35
N ALA A 50 7.69 16.42 6.96
CA ALA A 50 9.12 16.72 6.93
C ALA A 50 9.43 17.89 5.99
N ALA A 51 8.87 17.88 4.77
CA ALA A 51 9.03 18.98 3.81
C ALA A 51 8.52 20.31 4.37
N TYR A 52 7.34 20.31 5.01
CA TYR A 52 6.77 21.50 5.66
C TYR A 52 7.66 22.03 6.78
N LEU A 53 8.15 21.16 7.68
CA LEU A 53 9.00 21.56 8.79
C LEU A 53 10.33 22.15 8.33
N ILE A 54 10.95 21.54 7.31
CA ILE A 54 12.17 22.05 6.69
C ILE A 54 11.92 23.43 6.07
N GLY A 55 10.88 23.56 5.25
CA GLY A 55 10.49 24.83 4.64
C GLY A 55 10.21 25.91 5.68
N ARG A 56 9.46 25.59 6.73
CA ARG A 56 9.15 26.49 7.85
C ARG A 56 10.40 26.93 8.60
N ARG A 57 11.36 26.04 8.82
CA ARG A 57 12.62 26.38 9.48
C ARG A 57 13.43 27.35 8.63
N ILE A 58 13.58 27.06 7.33
CA ILE A 58 14.35 27.89 6.40
C ILE A 58 13.68 29.26 6.24
N GLY A 59 12.36 29.31 6.06
CA GLY A 59 11.61 30.57 5.92
C GLY A 59 11.73 31.47 7.14
N ARG A 60 11.77 30.88 8.35
CA ARG A 60 11.98 31.66 9.58
C ARG A 60 13.40 32.24 9.67
N VAL A 61 14.42 31.46 9.31
CA VAL A 61 15.83 31.91 9.37
C VAL A 61 16.14 32.95 8.28
N ARG A 62 15.49 32.82 7.11
CA ARG A 62 15.67 33.74 5.97
C ARG A 62 14.68 34.91 5.96
N SER A 63 13.93 35.15 7.04
CA SER A 63 12.96 36.24 7.03
C SER A 63 13.70 37.56 6.81
N THR A 64 13.42 38.21 5.68
CA THR A 64 13.98 39.51 5.33
C THR A 64 13.65 40.49 6.43
N VAL A 65 14.68 41.02 7.09
CA VAL A 65 14.54 42.12 8.03
C VAL A 65 14.09 43.33 7.21
N VAL A 66 12.80 43.65 7.27
CA VAL A 66 12.26 44.86 6.67
C VAL A 66 12.42 45.99 7.68
N GLU A 67 13.40 46.87 7.44
CA GLU A 67 13.45 48.15 8.14
C GLU A 67 12.23 48.97 7.70
N ILE A 68 11.26 49.11 8.61
CA ILE A 68 10.06 49.91 8.36
C ILE A 68 10.48 51.38 8.40
N ARG A 69 10.72 51.97 7.22
CA ARG A 69 10.90 53.42 7.10
C ARG A 69 9.52 54.08 7.11
N ARG A 70 9.15 54.68 8.24
CA ARG A 70 7.94 55.48 8.36
C ARG A 70 8.22 56.87 7.77
N ILE A 71 7.50 57.22 6.68
CA ILE A 71 7.44 58.57 6.11
C ILE A 71 6.45 59.45 6.87
#